data_AF-A0A976HGX3-F1
#
_entry.id   AF-A0A976HGX3-F1
#
_cell.length_a   1.000
_cell.length_b   1.000
_cell.length_c   1.000
_cell.angle_alpha   90.00
_cell.angle_beta   90.00
_cell.angle_gamma   90.00
#
_symmetry.space_group_name_H-M   'P 1'
#
loop_
_entity.id
_entity.type
_entity.pdbx_description
1 polymer ?
#
loop_
_entity_poly.entity_id
_entity_poly.type
_entity_poly.pdbx_seq_one_letter_code
_entity_poly.pdbx_strand_id
1 'polypeptide(L)'
;MLDLAGGWTLSDESGAHVVPFDLPGDGISALHQAGLIPDPYFGRNEYDVRWVSERDWTARRAFTHDGSPCDLVIDGLDTVAEVRLNGVLVLAAANMHRRWRVDVSAALRKGENAVEILFRSPVREAATRQAGMPFYIPYQQVNGPIPHANMLRKQQCDFGWDWNIALGIFGLSGVVRLEAHGPRIADIIVTQAHREGVAEVTLAIHADGVAEVTATLCGVTASAPVRAGVARIALTITNPVLWWPSGLGAQALHELTVTGQGASTTRRIGLRDMRLVSEPDAAGRSFGVQVNGRAVFARGANWIPADALSGRITSDAVRGLLQSAKDAHMNMIRIWGGGRYEPDWFYDLCDELGLMVWQDFMFACHLYPSTPAFLEEVDAEVRDVVARISHHACIALWCGDNELIGALTWFPESRKDRDRYLVNYDRLNRTVEAALHSVLPGANWWPSSPSPGPLAFGDAWHDDSSGDMHFWSVWHEGRDFDHYRDVSPRFCSEFGFQSYPSMSTIKAFAAPEDFNIAAPVMESHQKNGGGNARIAETMFRYFRFPVDFPSFVYL
;
A
#
# COMPACT_ATOMS: atom_id res chain seq x y z
N MET A 1 -4.87 -0.73 28.70
CA MET A 1 -5.28 -0.59 27.29
C MET A 1 -6.71 -1.11 27.19
N LEU A 2 -7.60 -0.35 26.55
CA LEU A 2 -8.96 -0.78 26.23
C LEU A 2 -9.08 -0.92 24.71
N ASP A 3 -9.30 -2.13 24.22
CA ASP A 3 -9.53 -2.38 22.80
C ASP A 3 -10.97 -1.96 22.43
N LEU A 4 -11.09 -1.14 21.39
CA LEU A 4 -12.36 -0.69 20.84
C LEU A 4 -12.69 -1.42 19.51
N ALA A 5 -12.04 -2.55 19.23
CA ALA A 5 -12.43 -3.48 18.15
C ALA A 5 -13.76 -4.19 18.43
N GLY A 6 -14.53 -4.45 17.37
CA GLY A 6 -15.85 -5.11 17.40
C GLY A 6 -17.00 -4.25 17.97
N GLY A 7 -18.24 -4.66 17.75
CA GLY A 7 -19.41 -4.11 18.47
C GLY A 7 -19.72 -2.63 18.19
N TRP A 8 -19.68 -2.21 16.92
CA TRP A 8 -20.15 -0.91 16.48
C TRP A 8 -21.50 -1.00 15.78
N THR A 9 -22.17 0.14 15.64
CA THR A 9 -23.32 0.30 14.75
C THR A 9 -22.97 1.31 13.68
N LEU A 10 -23.28 1.02 12.42
CA LEU A 10 -23.07 1.90 11.28
C LEU A 10 -24.42 2.40 10.77
N SER A 11 -24.55 3.71 10.58
CA SER A 11 -25.74 4.34 10.02
C SER A 11 -25.42 5.26 8.85
N ASP A 12 -26.24 5.27 7.80
CA ASP A 12 -26.12 6.29 6.75
C ASP A 12 -26.61 7.67 7.22
N GLU A 13 -26.27 8.72 6.48
CA GLU A 13 -26.66 10.10 6.81
C GLU A 13 -28.17 10.35 6.90
N SER A 14 -28.99 9.49 6.28
CA SER A 14 -30.45 9.55 6.38
C SER A 14 -31.02 8.81 7.60
N GLY A 15 -30.23 7.93 8.22
CA GLY A 15 -30.68 7.00 9.26
C GLY A 15 -31.58 5.87 8.76
N ALA A 16 -31.76 5.72 7.44
CA ALA A 16 -32.58 4.67 6.85
C ALA A 16 -31.88 3.30 6.86
N HIS A 17 -30.55 3.29 6.83
CA HIS A 17 -29.74 2.08 6.94
C HIS A 17 -29.00 2.10 8.27
N VAL A 18 -29.24 1.08 9.10
CA VAL A 18 -28.55 0.88 10.37
C VAL A 18 -28.17 -0.59 10.50
N VAL A 19 -26.87 -0.87 10.59
CA VAL A 19 -26.33 -2.24 10.61
C VAL A 19 -25.27 -2.41 11.69
N PRO A 20 -25.07 -3.63 12.20
CA PRO A 20 -23.85 -3.96 12.95
C PRO A 20 -22.61 -3.66 12.11
N PHE A 21 -21.55 -3.22 12.76
CA PHE A 21 -20.28 -2.96 12.10
C PHE A 21 -19.13 -3.39 13.01
N ASP A 22 -18.27 -4.25 12.49
CA ASP A 22 -17.06 -4.67 13.19
C ASP A 22 -15.87 -3.93 12.59
N LEU A 23 -15.08 -3.32 13.48
CA LEU A 23 -13.83 -2.66 13.14
C LEU A 23 -12.65 -3.45 13.75
N PRO A 24 -11.52 -3.59 13.05
CA PRO A 24 -11.28 -3.19 11.65
C PRO A 24 -12.19 -3.90 10.64
N GLY A 25 -12.54 -3.20 9.57
CA GLY A 25 -13.50 -3.64 8.56
C GLY A 25 -13.94 -2.49 7.66
N ASP A 26 -14.79 -2.82 6.67
CA ASP A 26 -15.31 -1.87 5.69
C ASP A 26 -16.85 -1.87 5.64
N GLY A 27 -17.41 -0.73 5.26
CA GLY A 27 -18.87 -0.52 5.23
C GLY A 27 -19.60 -1.41 4.21
N ILE A 28 -18.96 -1.76 3.09
CA ILE A 28 -19.57 -2.64 2.07
C ILE A 28 -19.76 -4.04 2.64
N SER A 29 -18.71 -4.60 3.26
CA SER A 29 -18.77 -5.89 3.95
C SER A 29 -19.86 -5.91 5.03
N ALA A 30 -19.98 -4.84 5.83
CA ALA A 30 -21.00 -4.73 6.88
C ALA A 30 -22.43 -4.73 6.32
N LEU A 31 -22.69 -3.92 5.29
CA LEU A 31 -24.00 -3.85 4.63
C LEU A 31 -24.38 -5.18 3.96
N HIS A 32 -23.39 -5.85 3.35
CA HIS A 32 -23.61 -7.14 2.71
C HIS A 32 -23.94 -8.23 3.75
N GLN A 33 -23.18 -8.30 4.85
CA GLN A 33 -23.45 -9.24 5.95
C GLN A 33 -24.81 -9.02 6.60
N ALA A 34 -25.29 -7.78 6.65
CA ALA A 34 -26.63 -7.43 7.12
C ALA A 34 -27.75 -7.70 6.09
N GLY A 35 -27.42 -8.13 4.88
CA GLY A 35 -28.38 -8.40 3.80
C GLY A 35 -29.01 -7.15 3.18
N LEU A 36 -28.41 -5.97 3.35
CA LEU A 36 -28.93 -4.71 2.79
C LEU A 36 -28.48 -4.46 1.35
N ILE A 37 -27.35 -5.05 0.95
CA ILE A 37 -26.85 -5.01 -0.43
C ILE A 37 -26.55 -6.43 -0.92
N PRO A 38 -26.70 -6.70 -2.22
CA PRO A 38 -26.28 -7.98 -2.79
C PRO A 38 -24.74 -8.12 -2.72
N ASP A 39 -24.23 -9.33 -2.99
CA ASP A 39 -22.77 -9.53 -3.10
C ASP A 39 -22.22 -8.68 -4.26
N PRO A 40 -21.32 -7.70 -4.00
CA PRO A 40 -20.78 -6.84 -5.05
C PRO A 40 -20.02 -7.61 -6.14
N TYR A 41 -19.51 -8.81 -5.82
CA TYR A 41 -18.75 -9.63 -6.76
C TYR A 41 -19.62 -10.51 -7.66
N PHE A 42 -20.93 -10.59 -7.42
CA PHE A 42 -21.80 -11.42 -8.25
C PHE A 42 -22.41 -10.63 -9.43
N GLY A 43 -22.36 -11.21 -10.63
CA GLY A 43 -23.04 -10.70 -11.81
C GLY A 43 -22.60 -9.29 -12.17
N ARG A 44 -23.52 -8.33 -12.02
CA ARG A 44 -23.28 -6.90 -12.30
C ARG A 44 -23.56 -6.01 -11.09
N ASN A 45 -23.60 -6.62 -9.91
CA ASN A 45 -24.05 -5.97 -8.68
C ASN A 45 -23.16 -4.79 -8.27
N GLU A 46 -21.91 -4.72 -8.73
CA GLU A 46 -21.05 -3.54 -8.59
C GLU A 46 -21.81 -2.23 -8.83
N TYR A 47 -22.53 -2.14 -9.96
CA TYR A 47 -23.21 -0.90 -10.34
C TYR A 47 -24.36 -0.55 -9.40
N ASP A 48 -25.03 -1.57 -8.86
CA ASP A 48 -26.20 -1.42 -7.98
C ASP A 48 -25.80 -1.00 -6.56
N VAL A 49 -24.54 -1.18 -6.17
CA VAL A 49 -24.05 -0.87 -4.81
C VAL A 49 -23.19 0.39 -4.73
N ARG A 50 -22.85 1.02 -5.86
CA ARG A 50 -21.98 2.23 -5.89
C ARG A 50 -22.52 3.40 -5.06
N TRP A 51 -23.83 3.51 -4.90
CA TRP A 51 -24.49 4.54 -4.09
C TRP A 51 -23.96 4.62 -2.66
N VAL A 52 -23.40 3.53 -2.12
CA VAL A 52 -22.83 3.50 -0.78
C VAL A 52 -21.68 4.51 -0.64
N SER A 53 -20.85 4.65 -1.68
CA SER A 53 -19.73 5.60 -1.70
C SER A 53 -20.15 7.06 -1.86
N GLU A 54 -21.41 7.32 -2.21
CA GLU A 54 -21.97 8.66 -2.43
C GLU A 54 -22.55 9.29 -1.16
N ARG A 55 -22.61 8.54 -0.05
CA ARG A 55 -23.20 8.98 1.23
C ARG A 55 -22.15 9.10 2.33
N ASP A 56 -22.46 9.93 3.32
CA ASP A 56 -21.75 9.92 4.59
C ASP A 56 -22.29 8.79 5.47
N TRP A 57 -21.39 8.22 6.27
CA TRP A 57 -21.68 7.11 7.16
C TRP A 57 -21.13 7.35 8.56
N THR A 58 -21.89 6.99 9.58
CA THR A 58 -21.49 7.20 10.98
C THR A 58 -21.44 5.87 11.73
N ALA A 59 -20.24 5.50 12.19
CA ALA A 59 -20.03 4.38 13.11
C ALA A 59 -20.10 4.87 14.57
N ARG A 60 -20.82 4.15 15.43
CA ARG A 60 -20.97 4.47 16.85
C ARG A 60 -20.70 3.27 17.73
N ARG A 61 -20.06 3.50 18.88
CA ARG A 61 -19.88 2.52 19.93
C ARG A 61 -19.94 3.16 21.31
N ALA A 62 -20.65 2.51 22.23
CA ALA A 62 -20.60 2.81 23.66
C ALA A 62 -19.58 1.93 24.37
N PHE A 63 -18.94 2.46 25.41
CA PHE A 63 -18.00 1.73 26.26
C PHE A 63 -17.93 2.33 27.66
N THR A 64 -17.45 1.55 28.63
CA THR A 64 -17.21 2.05 29.99
C THR A 64 -15.73 2.33 30.18
N HIS A 65 -15.41 3.44 30.84
CA HIS A 65 -14.04 3.84 31.17
C HIS A 65 -13.98 4.41 32.60
N ASP A 66 -12.83 4.34 33.26
CA ASP A 66 -12.65 4.84 34.63
C ASP A 66 -12.41 6.37 34.71
N GLY A 67 -12.19 7.00 33.55
CA GLY A 67 -11.90 8.42 33.40
C GLY A 67 -10.40 8.76 33.54
N SER A 68 -9.51 7.78 33.61
CA SER A 68 -8.07 8.02 33.64
C SER A 68 -7.57 8.64 32.32
N PRO A 69 -6.54 9.50 32.35
CA PRO A 69 -5.96 10.07 31.13
C PRO A 69 -5.47 9.00 30.14
N CYS A 70 -5.81 9.19 28.87
CA CYS A 70 -5.42 8.26 27.81
C CYS A 70 -5.38 8.91 26.43
N ASP A 71 -4.65 8.26 25.54
CA ASP A 71 -4.69 8.56 24.11
C ASP A 71 -5.67 7.63 23.40
N LEU A 72 -6.39 8.17 22.42
CA LEU A 72 -7.06 7.41 21.38
C LEU A 72 -6.06 7.11 20.26
N VAL A 73 -5.85 5.82 19.99
CA VAL A 73 -4.95 5.33 18.94
C VAL A 73 -5.79 4.71 17.83
N ILE A 74 -5.65 5.24 16.62
CA ILE A 74 -6.38 4.79 15.45
C ILE A 74 -5.46 4.70 14.24
N ASP A 75 -5.44 3.55 13.59
CA ASP A 75 -4.66 3.33 12.36
C ASP A 75 -5.59 3.08 11.18
N GLY A 76 -5.27 3.68 10.02
CA GLY A 76 -5.91 3.27 8.78
C GLY A 76 -7.35 3.77 8.60
N LEU A 77 -7.68 4.96 9.12
CA LEU A 77 -9.00 5.60 8.93
C LEU A 77 -9.22 5.97 7.46
N ASP A 78 -10.19 5.34 6.82
CA ASP A 78 -10.46 5.46 5.40
C ASP A 78 -11.71 6.32 5.12
N THR A 79 -11.59 7.57 4.66
CA THR A 79 -10.36 8.38 4.60
C THR A 79 -10.58 9.73 5.26
N VAL A 80 -11.57 10.48 4.79
CA VAL A 80 -11.94 11.77 5.40
C VAL A 80 -12.94 11.49 6.50
N ALA A 81 -12.47 11.60 7.73
CA ALA A 81 -13.20 11.16 8.90
C ALA A 81 -13.14 12.17 10.06
N GLU A 82 -14.25 12.31 10.78
CA GLU A 82 -14.33 13.04 12.04
C GLU A 82 -14.57 12.04 13.17
N VAL A 83 -13.71 12.04 14.19
CA VAL A 83 -13.89 11.23 15.39
C VAL A 83 -14.35 12.11 16.54
N ARG A 84 -15.48 11.76 17.14
CA ARG A 84 -16.05 12.44 18.29
C ARG A 84 -16.10 11.53 19.50
N LEU A 85 -15.68 12.03 20.65
CA LEU A 85 -15.84 11.36 21.93
C LEU A 85 -16.78 12.18 22.81
N ASN A 86 -17.89 11.57 23.22
CA ASN A 86 -18.94 12.23 24.01
C ASN A 86 -19.44 13.55 23.39
N GLY A 87 -19.51 13.60 22.05
CA GLY A 87 -19.91 14.76 21.24
C GLY A 87 -18.78 15.75 20.91
N VAL A 88 -17.62 15.65 21.56
CA VAL A 88 -16.45 16.51 21.32
C VAL A 88 -15.64 15.98 20.16
N LEU A 89 -15.37 16.82 19.15
CA LEU A 89 -14.44 16.47 18.06
C LEU A 89 -13.03 16.33 18.62
N VAL A 90 -12.48 15.12 18.55
CA VAL A 90 -11.12 14.81 19.03
C VAL A 90 -10.13 14.61 17.89
N LEU A 91 -10.59 14.19 16.71
CA LEU A 91 -9.72 14.01 15.54
C LEU A 91 -10.48 14.35 14.26
N ALA A 92 -9.82 15.06 13.36
CA ALA A 92 -10.19 15.18 11.95
C ALA A 92 -9.07 14.56 11.11
N ALA A 93 -9.39 13.50 10.37
CA ALA A 93 -8.44 12.75 9.55
C ALA A 93 -8.78 12.94 8.07
N ALA A 94 -7.75 12.93 7.21
CA ALA A 94 -7.89 13.10 5.77
C ALA A 94 -6.99 12.16 4.95
N ASN A 95 -6.41 11.14 5.59
CA ASN A 95 -5.40 10.27 5.01
C ASN A 95 -5.51 8.84 5.59
N MET A 96 -5.79 7.87 4.71
CA MET A 96 -5.92 6.44 5.02
C MET A 96 -4.61 5.80 5.46
N HIS A 97 -3.48 6.36 5.06
CA HIS A 97 -2.18 5.74 5.24
C HIS A 97 -1.49 6.14 6.55
N ARG A 98 -2.13 7.01 7.33
CA ARG A 98 -1.58 7.56 8.57
C ARG A 98 -2.02 6.82 9.82
N ARG A 99 -1.22 7.00 10.87
CA ARG A 99 -1.49 6.54 12.24
C ARG A 99 -1.82 7.76 13.09
N TRP A 100 -2.87 7.66 13.91
CA TRP A 100 -3.35 8.76 14.73
C TRP A 100 -3.23 8.39 16.21
N ARG A 101 -2.60 9.27 16.97
CA ARG A 101 -2.57 9.23 18.45
C ARG A 101 -2.98 10.60 18.96
N VAL A 102 -4.08 10.66 19.69
CA VAL A 102 -4.61 11.93 20.20
C VAL A 102 -4.96 11.79 21.68
N ASP A 103 -4.53 12.73 22.50
CA ASP A 103 -4.95 12.83 23.89
C ASP A 103 -6.46 13.14 23.96
N VAL A 104 -7.24 12.21 24.51
CA VAL A 104 -8.70 12.33 24.64
C VAL A 104 -9.15 12.50 26.09
N SER A 105 -8.21 12.74 27.01
CA SER A 105 -8.44 12.80 28.45
C SER A 105 -9.51 13.83 28.82
N ALA A 106 -9.52 14.98 28.15
CA ALA A 106 -10.49 16.05 28.40
C ALA A 106 -11.92 15.72 27.93
N ALA A 107 -12.07 14.81 26.95
CA ALA A 107 -13.37 14.39 26.43
C ALA A 107 -13.92 13.14 27.14
N LEU A 108 -13.07 12.36 27.81
CA LEU A 108 -13.45 11.18 28.57
C LEU A 108 -14.21 11.50 29.86
N ARG A 109 -15.05 10.54 30.27
CA ARG A 109 -15.81 10.59 31.52
C ARG A 109 -15.65 9.27 32.27
N LYS A 110 -15.73 9.32 33.60
CA LYS A 110 -15.87 8.10 34.41
C LYS A 110 -17.26 7.51 34.18
N GLY A 111 -17.34 6.22 33.88
CA GLY A 111 -18.57 5.52 33.54
C GLY A 111 -18.75 5.36 32.03
N GLU A 112 -19.97 5.55 31.54
CA GLU A 112 -20.32 5.37 30.14
C GLU A 112 -19.78 6.50 29.25
N ASN A 113 -19.20 6.10 28.12
CA ASN A 113 -18.69 6.97 27.07
C ASN A 113 -19.21 6.49 25.72
N ALA A 114 -19.31 7.40 24.75
CA ALA A 114 -19.67 7.08 23.38
C ALA A 114 -18.65 7.68 22.42
N VAL A 115 -18.15 6.85 21.51
CA VAL A 115 -17.29 7.26 20.39
C VAL A 115 -18.08 7.15 19.09
N GLU A 116 -17.90 8.15 18.24
CA GLU A 116 -18.50 8.27 16.92
C GLU A 116 -17.40 8.54 15.90
N ILE A 117 -17.47 7.85 14.76
CA ILE A 117 -16.62 8.09 13.60
C ILE A 117 -17.54 8.39 12.42
N LEU A 118 -17.52 9.63 11.94
CA LEU A 118 -18.19 10.05 10.72
C LEU A 118 -17.23 9.91 9.55
N PHE A 119 -17.51 8.99 8.64
CA PHE A 119 -16.85 8.85 7.36
C PHE A 119 -17.58 9.70 6.31
N ARG A 120 -16.86 10.66 5.72
CA ARG A 120 -17.39 11.47 4.61
C ARG A 120 -17.36 10.65 3.32
N SER A 121 -18.36 10.87 2.46
CA SER A 121 -18.40 10.29 1.12
C SER A 121 -17.11 10.61 0.37
N PRO A 122 -16.34 9.59 -0.06
CA PRO A 122 -15.14 9.82 -0.85
C PRO A 122 -15.45 10.51 -2.18
N VAL A 123 -16.61 10.22 -2.79
CA VAL A 123 -17.04 10.84 -4.05
C VAL A 123 -17.27 12.35 -3.89
N ARG A 124 -18.05 12.75 -2.89
CA ARG A 124 -18.38 14.17 -2.67
C ARG A 124 -17.16 14.98 -2.25
N GLU A 125 -16.32 14.39 -1.40
CA GLU A 125 -15.10 15.03 -0.91
C GLU A 125 -14.06 15.21 -2.02
N ALA A 126 -13.82 14.18 -2.83
CA ALA A 126 -12.89 14.25 -3.95
C ALA A 126 -13.32 15.32 -4.97
N ALA A 127 -14.61 15.37 -5.31
CA ALA A 127 -15.16 16.40 -6.20
C ALA A 127 -15.01 17.82 -5.62
N THR A 128 -15.26 17.99 -4.32
CA THR A 128 -15.08 19.28 -3.63
C THR A 128 -13.63 19.73 -3.68
N ARG A 129 -12.68 18.83 -3.41
CA ARG A 129 -11.24 19.13 -3.50
C ARG A 129 -10.80 19.48 -4.91
N GLN A 130 -11.26 18.74 -5.92
CA GLN A 130 -10.98 19.06 -7.33
C GLN A 130 -11.46 20.47 -7.68
N ALA A 131 -12.69 20.81 -7.31
CA ALA A 131 -13.28 22.12 -7.59
C ALA A 131 -12.54 23.26 -6.88
N GLY A 132 -11.93 22.99 -5.72
CA GLY A 132 -11.10 23.93 -4.97
C GLY A 132 -9.68 24.12 -5.52
N MET A 133 -9.24 23.34 -6.52
CA MET A 133 -7.88 23.45 -7.06
C MET A 133 -7.72 24.71 -7.94
N PRO A 134 -6.55 25.36 -7.91
CA PRO A 134 -6.27 26.53 -8.75
C PRO A 134 -6.24 26.21 -10.26
N PHE A 135 -6.13 24.94 -10.61
CA PHE A 135 -6.27 24.41 -11.96
C PHE A 135 -6.71 22.94 -11.86
N TYR A 136 -7.29 22.42 -12.94
CA TYR A 136 -7.75 21.04 -12.98
C TYR A 136 -6.57 20.06 -12.82
N ILE A 137 -6.66 19.10 -11.90
CA ILE A 137 -5.72 17.99 -11.79
C ILE A 137 -6.31 16.78 -12.51
N PRO A 138 -5.72 16.31 -13.63
CA PRO A 138 -6.27 15.21 -14.39
C PRO A 138 -5.99 13.85 -13.74
N TYR A 139 -6.88 12.91 -13.99
CA TYR A 139 -6.87 11.55 -13.45
C TYR A 139 -7.30 10.56 -14.53
N GLN A 140 -6.89 9.29 -14.40
CA GLN A 140 -7.26 8.23 -15.33
C GLN A 140 -8.75 7.86 -15.25
N GLN A 141 -9.55 8.38 -16.18
CA GLN A 141 -11.00 8.18 -16.26
C GLN A 141 -11.40 6.82 -16.82
N VAL A 142 -10.52 6.17 -17.59
CA VAL A 142 -10.82 4.87 -18.19
C VAL A 142 -10.74 3.76 -17.14
N ASN A 143 -9.70 3.78 -16.31
CA ASN A 143 -9.46 2.75 -15.29
C ASN A 143 -10.24 3.04 -14.01
N GLY A 144 -10.44 4.31 -13.65
CA GLY A 144 -11.17 4.74 -12.46
C GLY A 144 -12.52 5.38 -12.80
N PRO A 145 -13.62 4.60 -12.87
CA PRO A 145 -14.95 5.12 -13.17
C PRO A 145 -15.54 5.99 -12.05
N ILE A 146 -15.05 5.87 -10.81
CA ILE A 146 -15.39 6.83 -9.75
C ILE A 146 -14.41 8.01 -9.86
N PRO A 147 -14.89 9.26 -9.97
CA PRO A 147 -14.05 10.38 -10.36
C PRO A 147 -13.13 10.86 -9.22
N HIS A 148 -12.01 11.48 -9.60
CA HIS A 148 -11.15 12.30 -8.72
C HIS A 148 -10.41 11.53 -7.59
N ALA A 149 -10.13 10.23 -7.75
CA ALA A 149 -9.40 9.41 -6.76
C ALA A 149 -8.09 10.08 -6.27
N ASN A 150 -7.37 10.70 -7.20
CA ASN A 150 -6.11 11.42 -6.99
C ASN A 150 -6.18 12.61 -6.02
N MET A 151 -7.39 13.07 -5.69
CA MET A 151 -7.61 14.19 -4.77
C MET A 151 -7.60 13.76 -3.29
N LEU A 152 -7.61 12.45 -3.02
CA LEU A 152 -7.60 11.87 -1.68
C LEU A 152 -6.36 11.03 -1.45
N ARG A 153 -5.85 11.03 -0.21
CA ARG A 153 -4.81 10.09 0.24
C ARG A 153 -5.49 8.80 0.73
N LYS A 154 -5.93 8.01 -0.25
CA LYS A 154 -6.70 6.76 -0.13
C LYS A 154 -6.12 5.72 -1.09
N GLN A 155 -6.40 4.44 -0.86
CA GLN A 155 -6.17 3.38 -1.86
C GLN A 155 -6.84 3.73 -3.19
N GLN A 156 -6.03 3.97 -4.23
CA GLN A 156 -6.50 4.55 -5.50
C GLN A 156 -7.42 3.58 -6.25
N CYS A 157 -7.09 2.28 -6.25
CA CYS A 157 -7.88 1.27 -6.93
C CYS A 157 -9.28 1.06 -6.35
N ASP A 158 -9.63 1.61 -5.17
CA ASP A 158 -11.00 1.55 -4.65
C ASP A 158 -12.00 2.30 -5.54
N PHE A 159 -11.51 3.26 -6.33
CA PHE A 159 -12.28 4.01 -7.32
C PHE A 159 -12.47 3.22 -8.64
N GLY A 160 -12.00 1.97 -8.66
CA GLY A 160 -11.85 1.10 -9.81
C GLY A 160 -10.44 1.15 -10.37
N TRP A 161 -10.08 0.10 -11.10
CA TRP A 161 -8.86 0.05 -11.90
C TRP A 161 -9.11 -0.82 -13.13
N ASP A 162 -8.14 -0.96 -14.04
CA ASP A 162 -8.27 -1.85 -15.21
C ASP A 162 -8.21 -3.35 -14.86
N TRP A 163 -8.24 -3.67 -13.57
CA TRP A 163 -8.46 -4.99 -12.98
C TRP A 163 -9.34 -4.97 -11.71
N ASN A 164 -9.66 -3.79 -11.12
CA ASN A 164 -10.38 -3.72 -9.86
C ASN A 164 -11.86 -3.32 -10.03
N ILE A 165 -12.70 -3.80 -9.12
CA ILE A 165 -14.07 -3.30 -8.93
C ILE A 165 -14.04 -1.86 -8.42
N ALA A 166 -15.03 -1.04 -8.79
CA ALA A 166 -15.14 0.34 -8.31
C ALA A 166 -16.25 0.47 -7.26
N LEU A 167 -15.85 0.53 -5.98
CA LEU A 167 -16.77 0.57 -4.85
C LEU A 167 -16.59 1.77 -3.92
N GLY A 168 -15.45 2.47 -3.98
CA GLY A 168 -15.17 3.63 -3.13
C GLY A 168 -15.38 3.33 -1.64
N ILE A 169 -14.81 2.22 -1.16
CA ILE A 169 -15.04 1.72 0.20
C ILE A 169 -14.61 2.75 1.27
N PHE A 170 -15.07 2.55 2.51
CA PHE A 170 -14.66 3.32 3.67
C PHE A 170 -14.63 2.40 4.90
N GLY A 171 -13.96 2.83 5.96
CA GLY A 171 -13.87 2.07 7.20
C GLY A 171 -12.54 2.26 7.91
N LEU A 172 -12.02 1.17 8.48
CA LEU A 172 -10.79 1.17 9.25
C LEU A 172 -9.99 -0.10 8.97
N SER A 173 -8.72 0.05 8.58
CA SER A 173 -7.86 -1.09 8.21
C SER A 173 -6.89 -1.55 9.32
N GLY A 174 -6.70 -0.74 10.37
CA GLY A 174 -5.77 -1.03 11.47
C GLY A 174 -6.47 -1.23 12.83
N VAL A 175 -5.99 -0.55 13.87
CA VAL A 175 -6.53 -0.68 15.23
C VAL A 175 -7.36 0.54 15.63
N VAL A 176 -8.24 0.36 16.62
CA VAL A 176 -8.91 1.45 17.34
C VAL A 176 -8.93 1.09 18.82
N ARG A 177 -8.24 1.87 19.66
CA ARG A 177 -8.09 1.54 21.09
C ARG A 177 -7.76 2.77 21.95
N LEU A 178 -7.99 2.65 23.26
CA LEU A 178 -7.52 3.61 24.26
C LEU A 178 -6.28 3.08 24.98
N GLU A 179 -5.24 3.91 25.01
CA GLU A 179 -3.99 3.63 25.71
C GLU A 179 -3.78 4.63 26.84
N ALA A 180 -3.71 4.14 28.07
CA ALA A 180 -3.44 4.97 29.24
C ALA A 180 -2.10 5.70 29.09
N HIS A 181 -2.03 6.94 29.56
CA HIS A 181 -0.77 7.69 29.59
C HIS A 181 0.26 6.97 30.45
N GLY A 182 1.49 6.94 29.96
CA GLY A 182 2.60 6.31 30.67
C GLY A 182 3.86 6.23 29.81
N PRO A 183 4.94 5.65 30.37
CA PRO A 183 6.17 5.39 29.63
C PRO A 183 5.89 4.56 28.38
N ARG A 184 6.41 5.01 27.24
CA ARG A 184 6.16 4.38 25.93
C ARG A 184 7.42 4.35 25.09
N ILE A 185 7.65 3.22 24.44
CA ILE A 185 8.60 3.12 23.34
C ILE A 185 7.79 3.14 22.04
N ALA A 186 8.07 4.12 21.19
CA ALA A 186 7.37 4.39 19.95
C ALA A 186 8.06 3.69 18.76
N ASP A 187 8.35 4.43 17.70
CA ASP A 187 9.07 3.91 16.55
C ASP A 187 10.56 3.70 16.85
N ILE A 188 11.14 2.66 16.24
CA ILE A 188 12.56 2.32 16.35
C ILE A 188 13.13 2.30 14.94
N ILE A 189 13.93 3.31 14.60
CA ILE A 189 14.63 3.34 13.32
C ILE A 189 15.92 2.54 13.46
N VAL A 190 16.07 1.51 12.62
CA VAL A 190 17.22 0.60 12.60
C VAL A 190 18.03 0.84 11.34
N THR A 191 19.30 1.23 11.50
CA THR A 191 20.26 1.30 10.40
C THR A 191 21.42 0.33 10.64
N GLN A 192 22.02 -0.15 9.56
CA GLN A 192 23.07 -1.16 9.62
C GLN A 192 24.22 -0.75 8.72
N ALA A 193 25.45 -0.85 9.23
CA ALA A 193 26.66 -0.77 8.43
C ALA A 193 27.40 -2.10 8.55
N HIS A 194 27.68 -2.73 7.41
CA HIS A 194 28.32 -4.04 7.36
C HIS A 194 29.75 -3.93 6.85
N ARG A 195 30.65 -4.67 7.50
CA ARG A 195 32.01 -4.96 7.04
C ARG A 195 32.30 -6.44 7.28
N GLU A 196 33.45 -6.91 6.81
CA GLU A 196 33.84 -8.30 6.98
C GLU A 196 33.76 -8.73 8.46
N GLY A 197 32.93 -9.74 8.73
CA GLY A 197 32.73 -10.32 10.06
C GLY A 197 32.03 -9.42 11.10
N VAL A 198 31.56 -8.22 10.74
CA VAL A 198 30.96 -7.28 11.71
C VAL A 198 29.77 -6.52 11.12
N ALA A 199 28.67 -6.45 11.86
CA ALA A 199 27.54 -5.56 11.61
C ALA A 199 27.43 -4.52 12.73
N GLU A 200 27.52 -3.24 12.39
CA GLU A 200 27.22 -2.12 13.29
C GLU A 200 25.76 -1.72 13.11
N VAL A 201 24.95 -1.97 14.14
CA VAL A 201 23.53 -1.65 14.16
C VAL A 201 23.32 -0.39 14.98
N THR A 202 22.79 0.66 14.36
CA THR A 202 22.42 1.90 15.04
C THR A 202 20.91 1.98 15.19
N LEU A 203 20.47 2.30 16.40
CA LEU A 203 19.07 2.44 16.77
C LEU A 203 18.79 3.90 17.10
N ALA A 204 17.77 4.49 16.47
CA ALA A 204 17.13 5.71 16.97
C ALA A 204 15.76 5.32 17.53
N ILE A 205 15.66 5.33 18.86
CA ILE A 205 14.49 4.86 19.61
C ILE A 205 13.71 6.08 20.06
N HIS A 206 12.52 6.27 19.50
CA HIS A 206 11.59 7.31 19.93
C HIS A 206 10.86 6.83 21.19
N ALA A 207 10.84 7.65 22.24
CA ALA A 207 10.23 7.27 23.51
C ALA A 207 9.69 8.47 24.27
N ASP A 208 8.54 8.28 24.94
CA ASP A 208 7.83 9.29 25.73
C ASP A 208 7.73 8.84 27.18
N GLY A 209 7.97 9.75 28.14
CA GLY A 209 7.91 9.41 29.58
C GLY A 209 8.99 8.41 30.02
N VAL A 210 10.02 8.20 29.20
CA VAL A 210 11.14 7.28 29.40
C VAL A 210 12.42 8.13 29.46
N ALA A 211 13.21 7.99 30.53
CA ALA A 211 14.47 8.69 30.72
C ALA A 211 15.67 7.94 30.11
N GLU A 212 15.63 6.61 30.10
CA GLU A 212 16.69 5.74 29.58
C GLU A 212 16.07 4.48 29.00
N VAL A 213 16.59 4.06 27.84
CA VAL A 213 16.24 2.79 27.21
C VAL A 213 17.45 1.86 27.18
N THR A 214 17.17 0.57 27.27
CA THR A 214 18.12 -0.53 27.05
C THR A 214 17.67 -1.32 25.84
N ALA A 215 18.59 -1.59 24.93
CA ALA A 215 18.34 -2.41 23.74
C ALA A 215 19.28 -3.62 23.73
N THR A 216 18.71 -4.78 23.39
CA THR A 216 19.43 -6.05 23.26
C THR A 216 19.16 -6.67 21.88
N LEU A 217 20.21 -7.00 21.14
CA LEU A 217 20.16 -7.69 19.84
C LEU A 217 21.34 -8.64 19.73
N CYS A 218 21.09 -9.89 19.30
CA CYS A 218 22.13 -10.92 19.14
C CYS A 218 23.03 -11.10 20.39
N GLY A 219 22.45 -10.97 21.59
CA GLY A 219 23.19 -11.06 22.87
C GLY A 219 24.01 -9.81 23.23
N VAL A 220 24.08 -8.80 22.37
CA VAL A 220 24.74 -7.51 22.65
C VAL A 220 23.73 -6.55 23.25
N THR A 221 24.07 -5.94 24.38
CA THR A 221 23.18 -5.03 25.11
C THR A 221 23.86 -3.68 25.34
N ALA A 222 23.11 -2.60 25.15
CA ALA A 222 23.56 -1.24 25.50
C ALA A 222 22.37 -0.41 25.97
N SER A 223 22.65 0.66 26.73
CA SER A 223 21.66 1.63 27.19
C SER A 223 22.05 3.04 26.75
N ALA A 224 21.06 3.91 26.56
CA ALA A 224 21.27 5.31 26.30
C ALA A 224 20.15 6.18 26.89
N PRO A 225 20.46 7.40 27.36
CA PRO A 225 19.45 8.33 27.82
C PRO A 225 18.60 8.82 26.64
N VAL A 226 17.31 9.02 26.90
CA VAL A 226 16.38 9.66 25.96
C VAL A 226 16.57 11.17 26.05
N ARG A 227 16.92 11.81 24.92
CA ARG A 227 17.11 13.26 24.82
C ARG A 227 16.21 13.80 23.72
N ALA A 228 15.41 14.82 24.04
CA ALA A 228 14.42 15.37 23.12
C ALA A 228 13.53 14.28 22.48
N GLY A 229 13.08 13.31 23.30
CA GLY A 229 12.21 12.21 22.87
C GLY A 229 12.91 11.07 22.11
N VAL A 230 14.25 11.11 21.95
CA VAL A 230 14.99 10.07 21.21
C VAL A 230 16.22 9.59 21.99
N ALA A 231 16.39 8.28 22.07
CA ALA A 231 17.64 7.65 22.49
C ALA A 231 18.38 7.08 21.27
N ARG A 232 19.71 7.18 21.27
CA ARG A 232 20.56 6.65 20.20
C ARG A 232 21.52 5.60 20.77
N ILE A 233 21.43 4.38 20.25
CA ILE A 233 22.24 3.24 20.68
C ILE A 233 22.98 2.68 19.47
N ALA A 234 24.24 2.28 19.65
CA ALA A 234 25.00 1.51 18.67
C ALA A 234 25.34 0.13 19.25
N LEU A 235 25.10 -0.93 18.48
CA LEU A 235 25.38 -2.32 18.84
C LEU A 235 26.34 -2.90 17.80
N THR A 236 27.46 -3.44 18.25
CA THR A 236 28.45 -4.09 17.36
C THR A 236 28.27 -5.60 17.44
N ILE A 237 27.73 -6.19 16.37
CA ILE A 237 27.51 -7.64 16.26
C ILE A 237 28.69 -8.27 15.51
N THR A 238 29.42 -9.18 16.17
CA THR A 238 30.53 -9.92 15.55
C THR A 238 30.05 -11.26 14.99
N ASN A 239 30.62 -11.68 13.87
CA ASN A 239 30.23 -12.86 13.11
C ASN A 239 28.69 -12.96 12.91
N PRO A 240 28.06 -11.92 12.34
CA PRO A 240 26.61 -11.86 12.23
C PRO A 240 26.08 -12.99 11.34
N VAL A 241 25.01 -13.66 11.79
CA VAL A 241 24.25 -14.57 10.93
C VAL A 241 23.33 -13.72 10.06
N LEU A 242 23.66 -13.63 8.76
CA LEU A 242 22.98 -12.73 7.83
C LEU A 242 21.64 -13.28 7.34
N TRP A 243 20.71 -12.36 7.05
CA TRP A 243 19.49 -12.64 6.32
C TRP A 243 19.77 -12.67 4.80
N TRP A 244 19.16 -13.61 4.09
CA TRP A 244 19.26 -13.76 2.64
C TRP A 244 17.89 -13.89 1.97
N PRO A 245 17.73 -13.37 0.73
CA PRO A 245 16.54 -13.62 -0.07
C PRO A 245 16.34 -15.11 -0.39
N SER A 246 15.12 -15.46 -0.76
CA SER A 246 14.69 -16.80 -1.15
C SER A 246 15.61 -17.36 -2.23
N GLY A 247 16.09 -18.60 -2.01
CA GLY A 247 17.00 -19.29 -2.90
C GLY A 247 18.49 -18.88 -2.79
N LEU A 248 18.84 -17.93 -1.91
CA LEU A 248 20.23 -17.44 -1.77
C LEU A 248 20.87 -17.68 -0.40
N GLY A 249 20.10 -18.17 0.58
CA GLY A 249 20.58 -18.50 1.92
C GLY A 249 19.45 -18.60 2.92
N ALA A 250 19.77 -18.60 4.21
CA ALA A 250 18.80 -18.61 5.29
C ALA A 250 18.22 -17.21 5.56
N GLN A 251 16.95 -17.14 5.92
CA GLN A 251 16.23 -15.93 6.32
C GLN A 251 16.42 -15.68 7.83
N ALA A 252 17.67 -15.49 8.27
CA ALA A 252 17.96 -15.32 9.70
C ALA A 252 17.36 -14.00 10.24
N LEU A 253 16.46 -14.12 11.21
CA LEU A 253 15.82 -12.99 11.90
C LEU A 253 16.18 -13.03 13.38
N HIS A 254 16.68 -11.92 13.89
CA HIS A 254 17.13 -11.77 15.27
C HIS A 254 16.16 -10.89 16.05
N GLU A 255 15.85 -11.27 17.28
CA GLU A 255 14.98 -10.46 18.13
C GLU A 255 15.75 -9.27 18.71
N LEU A 256 15.29 -8.06 18.38
CA LEU A 256 15.64 -6.82 19.06
C LEU A 256 14.62 -6.60 20.17
N THR A 257 15.07 -6.59 21.42
CA THR A 257 14.26 -6.20 22.57
C THR A 257 14.68 -4.82 23.05
N VAL A 258 13.72 -3.91 23.24
CA VAL A 258 13.96 -2.58 23.83
C VAL A 258 13.08 -2.41 25.07
N THR A 259 13.67 -1.95 26.17
CA THR A 259 12.98 -1.72 27.45
C THR A 259 13.34 -0.37 28.05
N GLY A 260 12.42 0.27 28.77
CA GLY A 260 12.68 1.52 29.49
C GLY A 260 11.54 1.90 30.42
N GLN A 261 11.83 2.09 31.70
CA GLN A 261 10.86 2.50 32.75
C GLN A 261 9.51 1.75 32.69
N GLY A 262 9.57 0.42 32.53
CA GLY A 262 8.37 -0.44 32.47
C GLY A 262 7.77 -0.62 31.07
N ALA A 263 8.13 0.23 30.09
CA ALA A 263 7.80 0.00 28.69
C ALA A 263 8.71 -1.08 28.08
N SER A 264 8.17 -1.89 27.18
CA SER A 264 8.92 -2.90 26.43
C SER A 264 8.32 -3.10 25.03
N THR A 265 9.16 -3.34 24.04
CA THR A 265 8.75 -3.67 22.67
C THR A 265 9.80 -4.58 22.01
N THR A 266 9.37 -5.41 21.08
CA THR A 266 10.24 -6.31 20.31
C THR A 266 10.10 -6.06 18.82
N ARG A 267 11.20 -6.29 18.07
CA ARG A 267 11.24 -6.27 16.60
C ARG A 267 12.07 -7.44 16.10
N ARG A 268 11.73 -7.97 14.92
CA ARG A 268 12.55 -8.97 14.24
C ARG A 268 13.44 -8.25 13.22
N ILE A 269 14.75 -8.45 13.33
CA ILE A 269 15.74 -7.74 12.53
C ILE A 269 16.54 -8.76 11.72
N GLY A 270 16.47 -8.66 10.40
CA GLY A 270 17.42 -9.32 9.51
C GLY A 270 18.71 -8.51 9.40
N LEU A 271 19.85 -9.11 9.71
CA LEU A 271 21.15 -8.48 9.50
C LEU A 271 21.54 -8.66 8.02
N ARG A 272 21.53 -7.57 7.25
CA ARG A 272 21.86 -7.58 5.82
C ARG A 272 22.31 -6.21 5.31
N ASP A 273 23.19 -6.23 4.32
CA ASP A 273 23.50 -5.08 3.47
C ASP A 273 22.70 -5.22 2.18
N MET A 274 21.89 -4.21 1.83
CA MET A 274 21.10 -4.22 0.61
C MET A 274 21.22 -2.89 -0.10
N ARG A 275 21.64 -2.91 -1.37
CA ARG A 275 21.95 -1.72 -2.16
C ARG A 275 21.23 -1.75 -3.49
N LEU A 276 20.58 -0.65 -3.84
CA LEU A 276 20.16 -0.39 -5.21
C LEU A 276 21.40 -0.02 -6.03
N VAL A 277 21.66 -0.79 -7.08
CA VAL A 277 22.72 -0.53 -8.06
C VAL A 277 22.07 0.10 -9.27
N SER A 278 22.35 1.37 -9.49
CA SER A 278 21.96 2.07 -10.70
C SER A 278 23.10 2.99 -11.13
N GLU A 279 23.94 2.50 -12.03
CA GLU A 279 25.20 3.13 -12.44
C GLU A 279 25.33 3.11 -13.96
N PRO A 280 25.95 4.13 -14.58
CA PRO A 280 26.25 4.11 -16.01
C PRO A 280 27.17 2.94 -16.39
N ASP A 281 26.88 2.29 -17.51
CA ASP A 281 27.71 1.24 -18.10
C ASP A 281 27.63 1.24 -19.64
N ALA A 282 28.24 0.25 -20.29
CA ALA A 282 28.31 0.17 -21.75
C ALA A 282 26.95 0.02 -22.44
N ALA A 283 25.91 -0.41 -21.72
CA ALA A 283 24.56 -0.61 -22.24
C ALA A 283 23.59 0.52 -21.81
N GLY A 284 24.07 1.57 -21.14
CA GLY A 284 23.27 2.70 -20.66
C GLY A 284 23.42 2.88 -19.15
N ARG A 285 22.36 2.62 -18.37
CA ARG A 285 22.39 2.69 -16.90
C ARG A 285 21.80 1.42 -16.30
N SER A 286 22.60 0.70 -15.54
CA SER A 286 22.16 -0.51 -14.83
C SER A 286 21.01 -0.22 -13.85
N PHE A 287 20.28 -1.27 -13.50
CA PHE A 287 19.30 -1.27 -12.44
C PHE A 287 19.22 -2.67 -11.81
N GLY A 288 19.31 -2.75 -10.49
CA GLY A 288 19.16 -4.02 -9.78
C GLY A 288 19.51 -3.90 -8.31
N VAL A 289 19.40 -5.00 -7.58
CA VAL A 289 19.68 -5.04 -6.14
C VAL A 289 20.87 -5.93 -5.86
N GLN A 290 21.80 -5.44 -5.04
CA GLN A 290 22.87 -6.23 -4.44
C GLN A 290 22.50 -6.54 -2.99
N VAL A 291 22.64 -7.80 -2.57
CA VAL A 291 22.43 -8.24 -1.19
C VAL A 291 23.69 -8.90 -0.67
N ASN A 292 24.20 -8.43 0.47
CA ASN A 292 25.42 -8.92 1.13
C ASN A 292 26.61 -9.02 0.16
N GLY A 293 26.78 -8.00 -0.71
CA GLY A 293 27.84 -7.95 -1.71
C GLY A 293 27.60 -8.77 -2.99
N ARG A 294 26.47 -9.49 -3.13
CA ARG A 294 26.14 -10.29 -4.31
C ARG A 294 25.01 -9.67 -5.13
N ALA A 295 25.21 -9.52 -6.44
CA ALA A 295 24.14 -9.12 -7.35
C ALA A 295 23.03 -10.17 -7.37
N VAL A 296 21.78 -9.72 -7.24
CA VAL A 296 20.60 -10.58 -7.23
C VAL A 296 19.76 -10.32 -8.47
N PHE A 297 19.55 -11.36 -9.27
CA PHE A 297 18.54 -11.33 -10.32
C PHE A 297 17.16 -11.44 -9.68
N ALA A 298 16.38 -10.36 -9.75
CA ALA A 298 15.03 -10.33 -9.20
C ALA A 298 14.09 -11.20 -10.05
N ARG A 299 13.34 -12.06 -9.38
CA ARG A 299 12.30 -12.90 -9.97
C ARG A 299 11.07 -12.72 -9.12
N GLY A 300 9.97 -12.27 -9.73
CA GLY A 300 8.87 -11.76 -8.94
C GLY A 300 7.65 -11.41 -9.76
N ALA A 301 6.73 -10.75 -9.06
CA ALA A 301 5.52 -10.19 -9.62
C ALA A 301 5.15 -8.89 -8.90
N ASN A 302 4.23 -8.14 -9.50
CA ASN A 302 3.59 -7.00 -8.87
C ASN A 302 2.43 -7.47 -7.98
N TRP A 303 2.40 -6.97 -6.76
CA TRP A 303 1.39 -7.22 -5.76
C TRP A 303 0.42 -6.05 -5.69
N ILE A 304 -0.86 -6.39 -5.80
CA ILE A 304 -2.01 -5.51 -5.62
C ILE A 304 -2.77 -5.95 -4.35
N PRO A 305 -3.68 -5.13 -3.80
CA PRO A 305 -4.46 -5.51 -2.63
C PRO A 305 -5.14 -6.87 -2.83
N ALA A 306 -5.03 -7.75 -1.83
CA ALA A 306 -5.50 -9.14 -1.94
C ALA A 306 -7.03 -9.28 -2.08
N ASP A 307 -7.78 -8.23 -1.75
CA ASP A 307 -9.23 -8.13 -1.92
C ASP A 307 -9.58 -6.63 -2.07
N ALA A 308 -10.62 -6.30 -2.84
CA ALA A 308 -11.13 -4.92 -2.92
C ALA A 308 -11.86 -4.49 -1.64
N LEU A 309 -12.32 -5.46 -0.83
CA LEU A 309 -12.96 -5.25 0.46
C LEU A 309 -11.93 -5.47 1.56
N SER A 310 -11.43 -4.39 2.15
CA SER A 310 -10.33 -4.45 3.12
C SER A 310 -10.64 -5.32 4.34
N GLY A 311 -11.92 -5.44 4.73
CA GLY A 311 -12.35 -6.32 5.83
C GLY A 311 -12.26 -7.82 5.54
N ARG A 312 -12.07 -8.23 4.28
CA ARG A 312 -11.91 -9.64 3.88
C ARG A 312 -10.45 -10.09 3.81
N ILE A 313 -9.50 -9.15 3.91
CA ILE A 313 -8.07 -9.46 3.84
C ILE A 313 -7.61 -10.07 5.17
N THR A 314 -7.17 -11.32 5.13
CA THR A 314 -6.69 -12.06 6.30
C THR A 314 -5.22 -12.45 6.15
N SER A 315 -4.52 -12.54 7.28
CA SER A 315 -3.10 -12.94 7.32
C SER A 315 -2.89 -14.35 6.73
N ASP A 316 -3.80 -15.28 7.01
CA ASP A 316 -3.69 -16.66 6.53
C ASP A 316 -3.85 -16.76 5.00
N ALA A 317 -4.84 -16.06 4.42
CA ALA A 317 -5.03 -16.04 2.97
C ALA A 317 -3.83 -15.43 2.26
N VAL A 318 -3.31 -14.32 2.78
CA VAL A 318 -2.14 -13.65 2.20
C VAL A 318 -0.85 -14.47 2.41
N ARG A 319 -0.68 -15.15 3.54
CA ARG A 319 0.42 -16.13 3.71
C ARG A 319 0.35 -17.19 2.61
N GLY A 320 -0.82 -17.69 2.25
CA GLY A 320 -0.98 -18.64 1.14
C GLY A 320 -0.52 -18.07 -0.20
N LEU A 321 -0.84 -16.81 -0.49
CA LEU A 321 -0.42 -16.13 -1.73
C LEU A 321 1.11 -15.90 -1.76
N LEU A 322 1.70 -15.41 -0.67
CA LEU A 322 3.15 -15.20 -0.57
C LEU A 322 3.92 -16.52 -0.57
N GLN A 323 3.37 -17.58 0.04
CA GLN A 323 3.94 -18.92 -0.04
C GLN A 323 3.93 -19.43 -1.49
N SER A 324 2.85 -19.19 -2.23
CA SER A 324 2.79 -19.53 -3.66
C SER A 324 3.87 -18.80 -4.47
N ALA A 325 4.15 -17.53 -4.17
CA ALA A 325 5.26 -16.80 -4.80
C ALA A 325 6.62 -17.45 -4.49
N LYS A 326 6.87 -17.83 -3.22
CA LYS A 326 8.09 -18.55 -2.82
C LYS A 326 8.22 -19.90 -3.52
N ASP A 327 7.12 -20.66 -3.59
CA ASP A 327 7.08 -21.99 -4.24
C ASP A 327 7.29 -21.88 -5.76
N ALA A 328 6.89 -20.76 -6.36
CA ALA A 328 7.23 -20.37 -7.73
C ALA A 328 8.67 -19.83 -7.89
N HIS A 329 9.52 -19.97 -6.87
CA HIS A 329 10.91 -19.53 -6.84
C HIS A 329 11.13 -18.02 -7.00
N MET A 330 10.13 -17.21 -6.66
CA MET A 330 10.28 -15.76 -6.57
C MET A 330 11.17 -15.38 -5.39
N ASN A 331 11.85 -14.25 -5.52
CA ASN A 331 12.68 -13.63 -4.49
C ASN A 331 12.40 -12.14 -4.31
N MET A 332 11.45 -11.57 -5.09
CA MET A 332 11.02 -10.18 -4.96
C MET A 332 9.52 -10.06 -5.25
N ILE A 333 8.84 -9.15 -4.55
CA ILE A 333 7.47 -8.71 -4.81
C ILE A 333 7.47 -7.18 -4.81
N ARG A 334 6.82 -6.57 -5.80
CA ARG A 334 6.60 -5.11 -5.83
C ARG A 334 5.21 -4.77 -5.32
N ILE A 335 5.12 -4.05 -4.20
CA ILE A 335 3.84 -3.51 -3.72
C ILE A 335 3.53 -2.27 -4.55
N TRP A 336 2.53 -2.39 -5.43
CA TRP A 336 2.19 -1.40 -6.45
C TRP A 336 1.47 -0.16 -5.88
N GLY A 337 1.82 1.02 -6.40
CA GLY A 337 1.47 2.33 -5.82
C GLY A 337 0.00 2.78 -5.86
N GLY A 338 -0.93 2.10 -6.54
CA GLY A 338 -2.36 2.46 -6.41
C GLY A 338 -3.11 1.57 -5.41
N GLY A 339 -2.40 0.67 -4.72
CA GLY A 339 -2.92 -0.18 -3.66
C GLY A 339 -2.85 0.50 -2.29
N ARG A 340 -2.27 -0.22 -1.32
CA ARG A 340 -2.07 0.22 0.05
C ARG A 340 -0.67 -0.16 0.53
N TYR A 341 -0.17 0.55 1.54
CA TYR A 341 0.85 -0.03 2.40
C TYR A 341 0.23 -1.21 3.14
N GLU A 342 0.89 -2.36 3.09
CA GLU A 342 0.35 -3.57 3.66
C GLU A 342 0.44 -3.53 5.21
N PRO A 343 -0.32 -4.36 5.94
CA PRO A 343 -0.22 -4.44 7.39
C PRO A 343 1.13 -5.04 7.81
N ASP A 344 1.57 -4.80 9.06
CA ASP A 344 2.89 -5.24 9.55
C ASP A 344 3.13 -6.74 9.34
N TRP A 345 2.10 -7.56 9.55
CA TRP A 345 2.17 -9.00 9.35
C TRP A 345 2.51 -9.39 7.90
N PHE A 346 2.24 -8.56 6.90
CA PHE A 346 2.63 -8.82 5.51
C PHE A 346 4.15 -8.79 5.34
N TYR A 347 4.79 -7.74 5.87
CA TYR A 347 6.24 -7.58 5.78
C TYR A 347 6.94 -8.62 6.65
N ASP A 348 6.34 -8.98 7.78
CA ASP A 348 6.76 -10.12 8.60
C ASP A 348 6.77 -11.45 7.81
N LEU A 349 5.78 -11.68 6.95
CA LEU A 349 5.74 -12.85 6.06
C LEU A 349 6.84 -12.77 5.00
N CYS A 350 7.04 -11.60 4.39
CA CYS A 350 8.11 -11.39 3.41
C CYS A 350 9.50 -11.62 4.02
N ASP A 351 9.72 -11.15 5.25
CA ASP A 351 10.93 -11.38 6.04
C ASP A 351 11.19 -12.89 6.25
N GLU A 352 10.17 -13.63 6.68
CA GLU A 352 10.24 -15.09 6.91
C GLU A 352 10.46 -15.88 5.62
N LEU A 353 9.79 -15.48 4.54
CA LEU A 353 9.79 -16.20 3.27
C LEU A 353 11.02 -15.87 2.41
N GLY A 354 11.72 -14.77 2.71
CA GLY A 354 12.86 -14.31 1.93
C GLY A 354 12.45 -13.55 0.67
N LEU A 355 11.25 -12.97 0.65
CA LEU A 355 10.75 -12.19 -0.48
C LEU A 355 11.16 -10.73 -0.29
N MET A 356 12.09 -10.24 -1.11
CA MET A 356 12.42 -8.81 -1.12
C MET A 356 11.19 -7.99 -1.51
N VAL A 357 11.05 -6.80 -0.94
CA VAL A 357 9.93 -5.90 -1.21
C VAL A 357 10.44 -4.64 -1.90
N TRP A 358 9.95 -4.40 -3.11
CA TRP A 358 9.95 -3.08 -3.73
C TRP A 358 8.68 -2.37 -3.26
N GLN A 359 8.82 -1.28 -2.49
CA GLN A 359 7.69 -0.54 -1.93
C GLN A 359 7.46 0.75 -2.70
N ASP A 360 6.38 0.84 -3.48
CA ASP A 360 5.93 2.13 -3.99
C ASP A 360 5.33 2.97 -2.85
N PHE A 361 5.42 4.30 -2.92
CA PHE A 361 4.49 5.17 -2.21
C PHE A 361 3.16 5.19 -2.96
N MET A 362 2.06 5.45 -2.25
CA MET A 362 0.71 5.19 -2.78
C MET A 362 0.23 6.28 -3.77
N PHE A 363 0.89 6.33 -4.93
CA PHE A 363 0.59 7.14 -6.10
C PHE A 363 0.70 6.28 -7.36
N ALA A 364 -0.33 6.29 -8.20
CA ALA A 364 -0.31 5.60 -9.49
C ALA A 364 -1.13 6.32 -10.56
N CYS A 365 -0.65 6.35 -11.81
CA CYS A 365 -1.34 6.63 -13.09
C CYS A 365 -2.24 7.89 -13.19
N HIS A 366 -2.22 8.75 -12.19
CA HIS A 366 -2.91 10.03 -12.12
C HIS A 366 -1.87 11.16 -12.08
N LEU A 367 -2.30 12.40 -12.28
CA LEU A 367 -1.57 13.53 -11.73
C LEU A 367 -2.14 13.88 -10.37
N TYR A 368 -1.31 14.38 -9.46
CA TYR A 368 -1.70 14.63 -8.07
C TYR A 368 -1.51 16.11 -7.70
N PRO A 369 -2.25 16.63 -6.71
CA PRO A 369 -2.02 17.98 -6.21
C PRO A 369 -0.61 18.18 -5.62
N SER A 370 -0.11 19.41 -5.65
CA SER A 370 1.09 19.85 -4.89
C SER A 370 0.83 21.12 -4.07
N THR A 371 -0.42 21.34 -3.66
CA THR A 371 -0.73 22.42 -2.72
C THR A 371 -0.03 22.18 -1.38
N PRO A 372 0.34 23.22 -0.62
CA PRO A 372 1.03 23.04 0.67
C PRO A 372 0.33 22.06 1.61
N ALA A 373 -1.00 22.18 1.78
CA ALA A 373 -1.77 21.28 2.63
C ALA A 373 -1.75 19.81 2.16
N PHE A 374 -1.75 19.57 0.83
CA PHE A 374 -1.63 18.20 0.32
C PHE A 374 -0.23 17.63 0.56
N LEU A 375 0.82 18.44 0.33
CA LEU A 375 2.21 18.02 0.55
C LEU A 375 2.52 17.80 2.04
N GLU A 376 1.90 18.55 2.95
CA GLU A 376 2.00 18.31 4.39
C GLU A 376 1.41 16.96 4.80
N GLU A 377 0.26 16.57 4.24
CA GLU A 377 -0.31 15.23 4.46
C GLU A 377 0.58 14.12 3.86
N VAL A 378 1.19 14.36 2.70
CA VAL A 378 2.13 13.40 2.08
C VAL A 378 3.42 13.27 2.90
N ASP A 379 4.02 14.37 3.36
CA ASP A 379 5.21 14.33 4.22
C ASP A 379 4.93 13.55 5.51
N ALA A 380 3.80 13.81 6.17
CA ALA A 380 3.42 13.09 7.38
C ALA A 380 3.15 11.60 7.13
N GLU A 381 2.46 11.26 6.03
CA GLU A 381 2.25 9.87 5.59
C GLU A 381 3.58 9.14 5.38
N VAL A 382 4.50 9.73 4.60
CA VAL A 382 5.78 9.11 4.29
C VAL A 382 6.58 8.86 5.56
N ARG A 383 6.63 9.83 6.48
CA ARG A 383 7.30 9.67 7.78
C ARG A 383 6.70 8.53 8.61
N ASP A 384 5.37 8.49 8.71
CA ASP A 384 4.65 7.48 9.47
C ASP A 384 4.92 6.07 8.92
N VAL A 385 4.83 5.91 7.59
CA VAL A 385 5.04 4.63 6.91
C VAL A 385 6.49 4.18 7.06
N VAL A 386 7.46 5.05 6.74
CA VAL A 386 8.88 4.69 6.81
C VAL A 386 9.25 4.32 8.25
N ALA A 387 8.84 5.10 9.25
CA ALA A 387 9.11 4.79 10.64
C ALA A 387 8.49 3.46 11.11
N ARG A 388 7.32 3.10 10.56
CA ARG A 388 6.64 1.84 10.85
C ARG A 388 7.40 0.65 10.27
N ILE A 389 7.72 0.66 8.97
CA ILE A 389 8.11 -0.57 8.26
C ILE A 389 9.61 -0.66 7.91
N SER A 390 10.41 0.41 8.02
CA SER A 390 11.81 0.40 7.54
C SER A 390 12.73 -0.62 8.18
N HIS A 391 12.35 -1.17 9.34
CA HIS A 391 13.13 -2.15 10.08
C HIS A 391 13.06 -3.57 9.48
N HIS A 392 12.05 -3.84 8.64
CA HIS A 392 11.87 -5.13 8.00
C HIS A 392 13.07 -5.49 7.12
N ALA A 393 13.48 -6.76 7.19
CA ALA A 393 14.63 -7.26 6.46
C ALA A 393 14.40 -7.19 4.94
N CYS A 394 13.16 -7.43 4.52
CA CYS A 394 12.73 -7.60 3.15
C CYS A 394 12.73 -6.33 2.32
N ILE A 395 12.59 -5.13 2.92
CA ILE A 395 12.48 -3.88 2.16
C ILE A 395 13.78 -3.63 1.40
N ALA A 396 13.67 -3.69 0.07
CA ALA A 396 14.79 -3.59 -0.83
C ALA A 396 14.98 -2.19 -1.38
N LEU A 397 13.88 -1.55 -1.79
CA LEU A 397 13.88 -0.18 -2.27
C LEU A 397 12.52 0.47 -2.06
N TRP A 398 12.54 1.80 -2.04
CA TRP A 398 11.39 2.67 -1.99
C TRP A 398 11.25 3.38 -3.33
N CYS A 399 10.06 3.34 -3.92
CA CYS A 399 9.76 3.96 -5.20
C CYS A 399 8.73 5.06 -5.01
N GLY A 400 8.93 6.23 -5.62
CA GLY A 400 8.04 7.38 -5.44
C GLY A 400 6.61 7.14 -5.92
N ASP A 401 6.43 6.40 -7.01
CA ASP A 401 5.12 6.18 -7.62
C ASP A 401 5.13 5.11 -8.73
N ASN A 402 3.94 4.84 -9.26
CA ASN A 402 3.70 4.08 -10.48
C ASN A 402 3.30 4.99 -11.66
N GLU A 403 4.16 5.07 -12.66
CA GLU A 403 3.94 5.64 -13.99
C GLU A 403 3.62 7.14 -14.02
N LEU A 404 3.87 7.92 -12.97
CA LEU A 404 3.52 9.36 -12.99
C LEU A 404 4.36 10.12 -14.02
N ILE A 405 5.62 9.73 -14.25
CA ILE A 405 6.45 10.33 -15.30
C ILE A 405 5.79 10.15 -16.67
N GLY A 406 5.32 8.95 -16.99
CA GLY A 406 4.57 8.68 -18.22
C GLY A 406 3.26 9.48 -18.27
N ALA A 407 2.54 9.52 -17.15
CA ALA A 407 1.26 10.21 -17.00
C ALA A 407 1.30 11.71 -17.31
N LEU A 408 2.46 12.36 -17.20
CA LEU A 408 2.66 13.74 -17.65
C LEU A 408 2.28 13.95 -19.12
N THR A 409 2.27 12.90 -19.95
CA THR A 409 1.95 12.98 -21.38
C THR A 409 0.59 12.39 -21.75
N TRP A 410 -0.14 11.79 -20.81
CA TRP A 410 -1.38 11.06 -21.12
C TRP A 410 -2.60 11.98 -21.26
N PHE A 411 -2.62 13.09 -20.54
CA PHE A 411 -3.81 13.94 -20.44
C PHE A 411 -3.76 15.15 -21.38
N PRO A 412 -4.89 15.56 -21.99
CA PRO A 412 -4.94 16.78 -22.80
C PRO A 412 -4.43 18.01 -22.06
N GLU A 413 -4.73 18.13 -20.76
CA GLU A 413 -4.33 19.24 -19.92
C GLU A 413 -2.81 19.28 -19.72
N SER A 414 -2.20 18.13 -19.42
CA SER A 414 -0.76 18.05 -19.16
C SER A 414 0.08 18.19 -20.44
N ARG A 415 -0.44 17.72 -21.58
CA ARG A 415 0.15 17.99 -22.90
C ARG A 415 0.09 19.47 -23.28
N LYS A 416 -0.98 20.17 -22.89
CA LYS A 416 -1.19 21.60 -23.20
C LYS A 416 -0.34 22.52 -22.33
N ASP A 417 -0.06 22.15 -21.08
CA ASP A 417 0.72 22.95 -20.13
C ASP A 417 1.77 22.08 -19.40
N ARG A 418 2.71 21.54 -20.19
CA ARG A 418 3.75 20.61 -19.72
C ARG A 418 4.45 21.10 -18.44
N ASP A 419 4.91 22.33 -18.43
CA ASP A 419 5.77 22.84 -17.36
C ASP A 419 5.02 22.94 -16.03
N ARG A 420 3.73 23.30 -16.06
CA ARG A 420 2.90 23.32 -14.85
C ARG A 420 2.83 21.95 -14.19
N TYR A 421 2.49 20.92 -14.97
CA TYR A 421 2.30 19.58 -14.43
C TYR A 421 3.62 18.90 -14.09
N LEU A 422 4.70 19.17 -14.83
CA LEU A 422 6.04 18.72 -14.48
C LEU A 422 6.50 19.31 -13.13
N VAL A 423 6.33 20.62 -12.92
CA VAL A 423 6.67 21.26 -11.63
C VAL A 423 5.79 20.70 -10.50
N ASN A 424 4.52 20.44 -10.78
CA ASN A 424 3.59 19.86 -9.83
C ASN A 424 4.02 18.44 -9.41
N TYR A 425 4.45 17.61 -10.36
CA TYR A 425 5.03 16.29 -10.12
C TYR A 425 6.35 16.36 -9.33
N ASP A 426 7.30 17.21 -9.76
CA ASP A 426 8.60 17.35 -9.08
C ASP A 426 8.45 17.77 -7.62
N ARG A 427 7.51 18.68 -7.30
CA ARG A 427 7.20 19.05 -5.91
C ARG A 427 6.71 17.88 -5.08
N LEU A 428 5.81 17.06 -5.63
CA LEU A 428 5.31 15.88 -4.95
C LEU A 428 6.44 14.87 -4.71
N ASN A 429 7.15 14.50 -5.77
CA ASN A 429 8.20 13.49 -5.72
C ASN A 429 9.34 13.89 -4.76
N ARG A 430 9.77 15.16 -4.79
CA ARG A 430 10.75 15.70 -3.84
C ARG A 430 10.25 15.70 -2.40
N THR A 431 8.96 15.92 -2.18
CA THR A 431 8.37 15.86 -0.82
C THR A 431 8.47 14.43 -0.30
N VAL A 432 8.14 13.44 -1.12
CA VAL A 432 8.28 12.02 -0.78
C VAL A 432 9.74 11.66 -0.48
N GLU A 433 10.66 11.99 -1.38
CA GLU A 433 12.09 11.73 -1.23
C GLU A 433 12.66 12.38 0.04
N ALA A 434 12.37 13.66 0.28
CA ALA A 434 12.87 14.39 1.43
C ALA A 434 12.31 13.83 2.75
N ALA A 435 11.02 13.50 2.79
CA ALA A 435 10.40 12.88 3.96
C ALA A 435 11.03 11.51 4.27
N LEU A 436 11.21 10.65 3.26
CA LEU A 436 11.89 9.36 3.37
C LEU A 436 13.30 9.52 3.96
N HIS A 437 14.15 10.34 3.34
CA HIS A 437 15.55 10.50 3.77
C HIS A 437 15.69 11.20 5.11
N SER A 438 14.68 11.97 5.55
CA SER A 438 14.70 12.57 6.88
C SER A 438 14.50 11.55 8.02
N VAL A 439 13.79 10.44 7.74
CA VAL A 439 13.60 9.32 8.68
C VAL A 439 14.70 8.27 8.50
N LEU A 440 14.98 7.90 7.25
CA LEU A 440 15.96 6.88 6.87
C LEU A 440 16.96 7.45 5.84
N PRO A 441 18.02 8.14 6.28
CA PRO A 441 18.96 8.80 5.35
C PRO A 441 19.61 7.87 4.33
N GLY A 442 19.84 6.60 4.67
CA GLY A 442 20.44 5.59 3.80
C GLY A 442 19.44 4.75 2.99
N ALA A 443 18.19 5.19 2.83
CA ALA A 443 17.19 4.46 2.06
C ALA A 443 17.60 4.29 0.58
N ASN A 444 17.36 3.12 0.01
CA ASN A 444 17.42 2.92 -1.44
C ASN A 444 16.19 3.59 -2.07
N TRP A 445 16.40 4.65 -2.84
CA TRP A 445 15.35 5.47 -3.44
C TRP A 445 15.30 5.33 -4.97
N TRP A 446 14.10 5.23 -5.51
CA TRP A 446 13.80 5.31 -6.94
C TRP A 446 12.65 6.29 -7.19
N PRO A 447 12.75 7.20 -8.17
CA PRO A 447 11.77 8.28 -8.28
C PRO A 447 10.40 7.81 -8.77
N SER A 448 10.32 6.90 -9.75
CA SER A 448 9.08 6.46 -10.40
C SER A 448 9.32 5.12 -11.10
N SER A 449 8.30 4.28 -11.22
CA SER A 449 8.33 3.02 -11.99
C SER A 449 7.38 3.14 -13.18
N PRO A 450 7.85 3.14 -14.45
CA PRO A 450 9.22 3.00 -14.87
C PRO A 450 9.96 4.35 -14.84
N SER A 451 11.29 4.32 -14.79
CA SER A 451 12.14 5.50 -14.92
C SER A 451 13.49 5.15 -15.56
N PRO A 452 14.06 6.03 -16.40
CA PRO A 452 15.45 5.89 -16.84
C PRO A 452 16.46 6.08 -15.70
N GLY A 453 16.08 6.74 -14.60
CA GLY A 453 16.95 7.05 -13.47
C GLY A 453 16.61 8.34 -12.72
N PRO A 454 17.30 8.61 -11.60
CA PRO A 454 17.14 9.84 -10.85
C PRO A 454 17.37 11.09 -11.72
N LEU A 455 16.50 12.09 -11.55
CA LEU A 455 16.49 13.34 -12.33
C LEU A 455 16.23 13.17 -13.84
N ALA A 456 15.81 11.98 -14.30
CA ALA A 456 15.29 11.75 -15.65
C ALA A 456 13.76 11.73 -15.63
N PHE A 457 13.13 12.54 -16.48
CA PHE A 457 11.68 12.68 -16.59
C PHE A 457 11.16 12.18 -17.96
N GLY A 458 11.81 11.15 -18.51
CA GLY A 458 11.37 10.44 -19.71
C GLY A 458 10.61 9.18 -19.34
N ASP A 459 9.63 8.78 -20.15
CA ASP A 459 9.01 7.47 -20.01
C ASP A 459 10.00 6.38 -20.42
N ALA A 460 10.13 5.35 -19.58
CA ALA A 460 10.96 4.17 -19.88
C ALA A 460 10.12 2.98 -20.34
N TRP A 461 9.01 3.24 -21.07
CA TRP A 461 8.23 2.16 -21.72
C TRP A 461 8.99 1.59 -22.92
N HIS A 462 9.59 2.41 -23.78
CA HIS A 462 10.31 1.94 -24.98
C HIS A 462 11.83 2.13 -24.92
N ASP A 463 12.38 2.32 -23.72
CA ASP A 463 13.82 2.42 -23.47
C ASP A 463 14.28 1.26 -22.58
N ASP A 464 14.92 0.27 -23.19
CA ASP A 464 15.44 -0.91 -22.48
C ASP A 464 16.89 -0.71 -21.98
N SER A 465 17.48 0.46 -22.24
CA SER A 465 18.90 0.75 -21.98
C SER A 465 19.18 1.36 -20.60
N SER A 466 18.15 1.89 -19.93
CA SER A 466 18.31 2.68 -18.70
C SER A 466 17.23 2.39 -17.66
N GLY A 467 17.64 2.10 -16.43
CA GLY A 467 16.71 2.01 -15.30
C GLY A 467 15.77 0.80 -15.38
N ASP A 468 14.50 0.98 -15.04
CA ASP A 468 13.49 -0.06 -15.09
C ASP A 468 12.45 0.22 -16.19
N MET A 469 11.83 -0.84 -16.72
CA MET A 469 10.96 -0.80 -17.90
C MET A 469 9.61 -1.48 -17.64
N HIS A 470 8.53 -0.83 -18.09
CA HIS A 470 7.20 -1.42 -18.20
C HIS A 470 6.96 -1.83 -19.67
N PHE A 471 7.07 -3.11 -19.99
CA PHE A 471 6.94 -3.60 -21.37
C PHE A 471 5.53 -4.12 -21.65
N TRP A 472 4.66 -3.19 -22.06
CA TRP A 472 3.26 -3.47 -22.32
C TRP A 472 2.89 -3.74 -23.78
N SER A 473 3.84 -3.75 -24.72
CA SER A 473 3.55 -3.86 -26.16
C SER A 473 2.88 -5.20 -26.54
N VAL A 474 3.16 -6.29 -25.84
CA VAL A 474 2.46 -7.58 -26.06
C VAL A 474 0.96 -7.47 -25.77
N TRP A 475 0.58 -6.83 -24.67
CA TRP A 475 -0.83 -6.71 -24.30
C TRP A 475 -1.51 -5.47 -24.90
N HIS A 476 -1.01 -4.27 -24.60
CA HIS A 476 -1.67 -3.01 -24.96
C HIS A 476 -1.53 -2.67 -26.45
N GLU A 477 -0.45 -3.06 -27.11
CA GLU A 477 -0.27 -2.88 -28.56
C GLU A 477 -0.65 -4.14 -29.37
N GLY A 478 -1.09 -5.22 -28.71
CA GLY A 478 -1.53 -6.46 -29.35
C GLY A 478 -0.43 -7.20 -30.13
N ARG A 479 0.85 -7.04 -29.73
CA ARG A 479 1.96 -7.81 -30.31
C ARG A 479 1.87 -9.29 -29.91
N ASP A 480 2.46 -10.16 -30.70
CA ASP A 480 2.56 -11.58 -30.37
C ASP A 480 3.63 -11.83 -29.27
N PHE A 481 3.66 -13.04 -28.71
CA PHE A 481 4.55 -13.36 -27.59
C PHE A 481 6.05 -13.39 -27.97
N ASP A 482 6.39 -13.52 -29.25
CA ASP A 482 7.79 -13.55 -29.65
C ASP A 482 8.47 -12.19 -29.46
N HIS A 483 7.69 -11.10 -29.44
CA HIS A 483 8.18 -9.74 -29.23
C HIS A 483 8.72 -9.48 -27.81
N TYR A 484 8.48 -10.37 -26.84
CA TYR A 484 9.23 -10.34 -25.56
C TYR A 484 10.74 -10.53 -25.78
N ARG A 485 11.18 -11.08 -26.91
CA ARG A 485 12.59 -11.26 -27.25
C ARG A 485 13.21 -10.06 -27.98
N ASP A 486 12.42 -9.06 -28.35
CA ASP A 486 12.89 -7.88 -29.08
C ASP A 486 13.55 -6.85 -28.16
N VAL A 487 13.31 -6.95 -26.86
CA VAL A 487 13.79 -6.01 -25.83
C VAL A 487 14.69 -6.74 -24.84
N SER A 488 15.66 -6.02 -24.29
CA SER A 488 16.56 -6.52 -23.24
C SER A 488 16.67 -5.51 -22.10
N PRO A 489 15.56 -5.28 -21.35
CA PRO A 489 15.54 -4.28 -20.29
C PRO A 489 16.60 -4.52 -19.24
N ARG A 490 17.17 -3.44 -18.73
CA ARG A 490 18.10 -3.51 -17.58
C ARG A 490 17.40 -4.14 -16.37
N PHE A 491 16.11 -3.83 -16.20
CA PHE A 491 15.19 -4.47 -15.28
C PHE A 491 13.75 -4.34 -15.81
N CYS A 492 12.99 -5.43 -15.87
CA CYS A 492 11.58 -5.38 -16.24
C CYS A 492 10.73 -5.37 -14.96
N SER A 493 10.21 -4.21 -14.60
CA SER A 493 9.37 -4.01 -13.40
C SER A 493 7.90 -4.33 -13.68
N GLU A 494 7.45 -4.19 -14.93
CA GLU A 494 6.14 -4.67 -15.38
C GLU A 494 6.18 -5.25 -16.80
N PHE A 495 5.47 -6.35 -16.96
CA PHE A 495 4.99 -6.89 -18.23
C PHE A 495 3.84 -7.86 -17.89
N GLY A 496 2.97 -8.16 -18.85
CA GLY A 496 1.91 -9.11 -18.58
C GLY A 496 1.02 -9.40 -19.77
N PHE A 497 0.12 -10.34 -19.54
CA PHE A 497 -0.95 -10.74 -20.45
C PHE A 497 -2.14 -11.23 -19.62
N GLN A 498 -3.36 -10.88 -19.99
CA GLN A 498 -4.54 -11.28 -19.23
C GLN A 498 -4.98 -12.72 -19.55
N SER A 499 -5.62 -13.36 -18.58
CA SER A 499 -6.35 -14.62 -18.77
C SER A 499 -7.63 -14.59 -17.95
N TYR A 500 -8.57 -15.48 -18.28
CA TYR A 500 -9.71 -15.73 -17.42
C TYR A 500 -9.25 -16.48 -16.15
N PRO A 501 -9.89 -16.26 -14.99
CA PRO A 501 -9.63 -17.11 -13.84
C PRO A 501 -10.21 -18.51 -14.06
N SER A 502 -9.89 -19.44 -13.18
CA SER A 502 -10.40 -20.81 -13.24
C SER A 502 -11.94 -20.86 -13.33
N MET A 503 -12.49 -21.91 -13.95
CA MET A 503 -13.95 -22.11 -13.98
C MET A 503 -14.60 -22.19 -12.58
N SER A 504 -13.86 -22.61 -11.55
CA SER A 504 -14.32 -22.55 -10.16
C SER A 504 -14.54 -21.12 -9.68
N THR A 505 -13.63 -20.21 -10.02
CA THR A 505 -13.76 -18.79 -9.71
C THR A 505 -14.89 -18.16 -10.53
N ILE A 506 -15.00 -18.50 -11.82
CA ILE A 506 -16.06 -17.96 -12.69
C ILE A 506 -17.45 -18.29 -12.15
N LYS A 507 -17.67 -19.52 -11.69
CA LYS A 507 -18.94 -19.95 -11.09
C LYS A 507 -19.30 -19.20 -9.81
N ALA A 508 -18.34 -18.53 -9.17
CA ALA A 508 -18.61 -17.70 -7.99
C ALA A 508 -19.22 -16.35 -8.35
N PHE A 509 -18.99 -15.84 -9.57
CA PHE A 509 -19.50 -14.53 -10.00
C PHE A 509 -20.47 -14.55 -11.18
N ALA A 510 -20.61 -15.68 -11.90
CA ALA A 510 -21.43 -15.77 -13.11
C ALA A 510 -22.33 -17.02 -13.11
N ALA A 511 -23.53 -16.90 -13.68
CA ALA A 511 -24.43 -18.03 -13.89
C ALA A 511 -24.09 -18.76 -15.20
N PRO A 512 -24.53 -20.03 -15.40
CA PRO A 512 -24.22 -20.78 -16.62
C PRO A 512 -24.65 -20.12 -17.93
N GLU A 513 -25.71 -19.32 -17.92
CA GLU A 513 -26.17 -18.52 -19.06
C GLU A 513 -25.21 -17.39 -19.46
N ASP A 514 -24.33 -16.98 -18.53
CA ASP A 514 -23.30 -15.96 -18.75
C ASP A 514 -21.96 -16.54 -19.22
N PHE A 515 -21.85 -17.86 -19.44
CA PHE A 515 -20.62 -18.53 -19.90
C PHE A 515 -20.34 -18.27 -21.38
N ASN A 516 -20.10 -17.00 -21.70
CA ASN A 516 -19.79 -16.50 -23.01
C ASN A 516 -18.90 -15.26 -22.86
N ILE A 517 -17.82 -15.17 -23.62
CA ILE A 517 -16.85 -14.06 -23.55
C ILE A 517 -17.46 -12.68 -23.76
N ALA A 518 -18.61 -12.60 -24.43
CA ALA A 518 -19.34 -11.35 -24.71
C ALA A 518 -20.60 -11.18 -23.85
N ALA A 519 -20.83 -12.06 -22.86
CA ALA A 519 -21.93 -11.90 -21.92
C ALA A 519 -21.75 -10.60 -21.11
N PRO A 520 -22.83 -9.85 -20.82
CA PRO A 520 -22.73 -8.61 -20.03
C PRO A 520 -22.04 -8.79 -18.67
N VAL A 521 -22.15 -9.97 -18.05
CA VAL A 521 -21.46 -10.30 -16.80
C VAL A 521 -19.95 -10.50 -17.01
N MET A 522 -19.53 -11.13 -18.12
CA MET A 522 -18.10 -11.27 -18.43
C MET A 522 -17.48 -9.94 -18.80
N GLU A 523 -18.18 -9.11 -19.57
CA GLU A 523 -17.75 -7.75 -19.91
C GLU A 523 -17.68 -6.85 -18.66
N SER A 524 -18.58 -7.00 -17.68
CA SER A 524 -18.46 -6.22 -16.43
C SER A 524 -17.28 -6.64 -15.57
N HIS A 525 -16.82 -7.89 -15.67
CA HIS A 525 -15.62 -8.40 -14.98
C HIS A 525 -14.32 -8.19 -15.77
N GLN A 526 -14.42 -7.75 -17.02
CA GLN A 526 -13.29 -7.27 -17.82
C GLN A 526 -13.16 -5.76 -17.65
N LYS A 527 -12.14 -5.34 -16.90
CA LYS A 527 -11.94 -3.92 -16.57
C LYS A 527 -11.02 -3.18 -17.53
N ASN A 528 -10.24 -3.90 -18.33
CA ASN A 528 -9.44 -3.32 -19.39
C ASN A 528 -10.26 -3.27 -20.68
N GLY A 529 -10.55 -2.07 -21.18
CA GLY A 529 -11.40 -1.89 -22.35
C GLY A 529 -10.88 -2.68 -23.56
N GLY A 530 -11.72 -3.56 -24.12
CA GLY A 530 -11.36 -4.45 -25.23
C GLY A 530 -10.52 -5.67 -24.85
N GLY A 531 -10.31 -5.96 -23.56
CA GLY A 531 -9.47 -7.06 -23.09
C GLY A 531 -9.93 -8.44 -23.58
N ASN A 532 -11.23 -8.74 -23.51
CA ASN A 532 -11.76 -10.04 -23.98
C ASN A 532 -11.51 -10.27 -25.48
N ALA A 533 -11.63 -9.22 -26.29
CA ALA A 533 -11.33 -9.28 -27.71
C ALA A 533 -9.83 -9.54 -27.96
N ARG A 534 -8.93 -8.90 -27.20
CA ARG A 534 -7.48 -9.12 -27.32
C ARG A 534 -7.05 -10.52 -26.89
N ILE A 535 -7.66 -11.08 -25.84
CA ILE A 535 -7.43 -12.48 -25.44
C ILE A 535 -7.79 -13.41 -26.59
N ALA A 536 -9.00 -13.27 -27.14
CA ALA A 536 -9.47 -14.11 -28.24
C ALA A 536 -8.59 -13.96 -29.50
N GLU A 537 -8.25 -12.73 -29.88
CA GLU A 537 -7.39 -12.45 -31.04
C GLU A 537 -6.01 -13.11 -30.88
N THR A 538 -5.38 -12.94 -29.72
CA THR A 538 -4.05 -13.50 -29.46
C THR A 538 -4.10 -15.03 -29.42
N MET A 539 -5.10 -15.60 -28.76
CA MET A 539 -5.30 -17.05 -28.69
C MET A 539 -5.40 -17.66 -30.11
N PHE A 540 -6.09 -17.01 -31.06
CA PHE A 540 -6.23 -17.51 -32.43
C PHE A 540 -4.94 -17.45 -33.27
N ARG A 541 -3.88 -16.81 -32.78
CA ARG A 541 -2.55 -16.89 -33.40
C ARG A 541 -1.88 -18.25 -33.13
N TYR A 542 -2.25 -18.92 -32.03
CA TYR A 542 -1.56 -20.10 -31.52
C TYR A 542 -2.45 -21.35 -31.43
N PHE A 543 -3.75 -21.17 -31.24
CA PHE A 543 -4.70 -22.25 -30.98
C PHE A 543 -5.89 -22.21 -31.94
N ARG A 544 -6.57 -23.37 -32.07
CA ARG A 544 -7.84 -23.47 -32.80
C ARG A 544 -8.98 -22.94 -31.96
N PHE A 545 -10.09 -22.58 -32.61
CA PHE A 545 -11.30 -22.15 -31.92
C PHE A 545 -11.80 -23.21 -30.93
N PRO A 546 -11.99 -22.88 -29.63
CA PRO A 546 -12.46 -23.82 -28.62
C PRO A 546 -13.95 -24.17 -28.84
N VAL A 547 -14.34 -25.39 -28.47
CA VAL A 547 -15.71 -25.90 -28.70
C VAL A 547 -16.74 -25.39 -27.71
N ASP A 548 -16.29 -24.91 -26.54
CA ASP A 548 -17.13 -24.36 -25.48
C ASP A 548 -16.35 -23.35 -24.62
N PHE A 549 -17.05 -22.64 -23.74
CA PHE A 549 -16.46 -21.63 -22.87
C PHE A 549 -15.44 -22.19 -21.85
N PRO A 550 -15.67 -23.34 -21.17
CA PRO A 550 -14.63 -23.94 -20.33
C PRO A 550 -13.34 -24.27 -21.08
N SER A 551 -13.43 -24.70 -22.35
CA SER A 551 -12.26 -24.91 -23.19
C SER A 551 -11.59 -23.59 -23.56
N PHE A 552 -12.35 -22.51 -23.77
CA PHE A 552 -11.80 -21.17 -23.95
C PHE A 552 -11.03 -20.68 -22.72
N VAL A 553 -11.54 -20.93 -21.52
CA VAL A 553 -10.89 -20.53 -20.25
C VAL A 553 -9.62 -21.35 -19.97
N TYR A 554 -9.56 -22.60 -20.45
CA TYR A 554 -8.39 -23.47 -20.29
C TYR A 554 -7.21 -23.08 -21.20
N LEU A 555 -7.51 -22.65 -22.43
CA LEU A 555 -6.52 -22.20 -23.40
C LEU A 555 -6.04 -20.78 -23.08
#